data_AF-A0AAV5N8M1-F1
#
_entry.id   AF-A0AAV5N8M1-F1
#
_cell.length_a   1.000
_cell.length_b   1.000
_cell.length_c   1.000
_cell.angle_alpha   90.00
_cell.angle_beta   90.00
_cell.angle_gamma   90.00
#
_symmetry.space_group_name_H-M   'P 1'
#
loop_
_entity.id
_entity.type
_entity.pdbx_description
1 polymer ?
#
loop_
_entity_poly.entity_id
_entity_poly.type
_entity_poly.pdbx_seq_one_letter_code
_entity_poly.pdbx_strand_id
1 'polypeptide(L)'
;MRAFPARQLENTIINPDVFLETDTGRIWTPERNVQAWQCAFAALQRLLSTTPDATVIVVCGLQGAGKSTWIATQLPQRKKVYFDAALPGARHRQPIIDIARSADAVLEAVWIRVSLDTALAQNALRAPDKQVPEKSIRSVHNLFEPPTIKEGFESVRIIDVANPSDHGIKYHAGRAMAGGI
;
A
#
# COMPACT_ATOMS: atom_id res chain seq x y z
N MET A 1 6.13 -8.15 -25.46
CA MET A 1 6.35 -8.57 -24.05
C MET A 1 7.61 -7.86 -23.54
N ARG A 2 7.49 -6.76 -22.79
CA ARG A 2 8.66 -6.20 -22.10
C ARG A 2 8.85 -6.95 -20.79
N ALA A 3 10.07 -7.44 -20.59
CA ALA A 3 10.46 -8.24 -19.43
C ALA A 3 10.23 -7.47 -18.13
N PHE A 4 9.69 -8.16 -17.14
CA PHE A 4 9.66 -7.69 -15.76
C PHE A 4 11.10 -7.43 -15.30
N PRO A 5 11.40 -6.31 -14.61
CA PRO A 5 12.71 -6.15 -13.99
C PRO A 5 12.86 -7.25 -12.92
N ALA A 6 13.83 -8.15 -13.13
CA ALA A 6 14.06 -9.33 -12.29
C ALA A 6 14.20 -9.01 -10.78
N ARG A 7 14.61 -7.79 -10.43
CA ARG A 7 14.74 -7.29 -9.05
C ARG A 7 13.41 -7.18 -8.27
N GLN A 8 12.25 -7.13 -8.93
CA GLN A 8 10.96 -7.10 -8.22
C GLN A 8 10.44 -8.49 -7.83
N LEU A 9 11.01 -9.57 -8.35
CA LEU A 9 10.63 -10.94 -7.98
C LEU A 9 11.36 -11.46 -6.74
N GLU A 10 12.46 -10.81 -6.35
CA GLU A 10 13.18 -11.10 -5.08
C GLU A 10 12.54 -10.39 -3.88
N ASN A 11 11.83 -9.28 -4.12
CA ASN A 11 11.22 -8.49 -3.07
C ASN A 11 9.73 -8.77 -2.93
N THR A 12 9.33 -9.06 -1.69
CA THR A 12 7.94 -9.24 -1.27
C THR A 12 7.17 -7.92 -1.18
N ILE A 13 7.58 -6.89 -1.94
CA ILE A 13 7.02 -5.53 -1.92
C ILE A 13 6.66 -5.12 -3.34
N ILE A 14 5.38 -4.80 -3.54
CA ILE A 14 4.83 -4.26 -4.79
C ILE A 14 4.53 -2.78 -4.57
N ASN A 15 5.12 -1.92 -5.40
CA ASN A 15 4.83 -0.51 -5.43
C ASN A 15 4.63 -0.07 -6.89
N PRO A 16 3.43 0.42 -7.28
CA PRO A 16 3.15 0.87 -8.64
C PRO A 16 4.12 1.95 -9.14
N ASP A 17 4.59 2.84 -8.27
CA ASP A 17 5.50 3.93 -8.66
C ASP A 17 6.86 3.43 -9.16
N VAL A 18 7.29 2.22 -8.76
CA VAL A 18 8.54 1.61 -9.23
C VAL A 18 8.48 1.33 -10.74
N PHE A 19 7.30 1.04 -11.29
CA PHE A 19 7.13 0.84 -12.74
C PHE A 19 7.19 2.14 -13.56
N LEU A 20 7.24 3.29 -12.89
CA LEU A 20 7.46 4.59 -13.52
C LEU A 20 8.95 4.97 -13.59
N GLU A 21 9.81 4.24 -12.88
CA GLU A 21 11.26 4.47 -12.91
C GLU A 21 11.87 4.00 -14.23
N THR A 22 12.86 4.75 -14.73
CA THR A 22 13.66 4.44 -15.91
C THR A 22 15.13 4.76 -15.62
N ASP A 23 16.04 4.33 -16.49
CA ASP A 23 17.48 4.63 -16.35
C ASP A 23 17.78 6.14 -16.34
N THR A 24 16.88 6.95 -16.91
CA THR A 24 16.98 8.41 -16.97
C THR A 24 16.14 9.14 -15.91
N GLY A 25 15.59 8.41 -14.93
CA GLY A 25 14.72 8.96 -13.87
C GLY A 25 13.24 8.57 -14.00
N ARG A 26 12.40 9.08 -13.10
CA ARG A 26 10.96 8.79 -13.10
C ARG A 26 10.25 9.52 -14.23
N ILE A 27 9.44 8.80 -15.01
CA ILE A 27 8.62 9.38 -16.08
C ILE A 27 7.15 9.13 -15.79
N TRP A 28 6.42 10.20 -15.50
CA TRP A 28 4.97 10.16 -15.26
C TRP A 28 4.19 10.65 -16.47
N THR A 29 3.30 9.80 -16.99
CA THR A 29 2.18 10.17 -17.85
C THR A 29 0.95 9.39 -17.41
N PRO A 30 -0.28 9.83 -17.73
CA PRO A 30 -1.50 9.08 -17.41
C PRO A 30 -1.46 7.63 -17.92
N GLU A 31 -0.99 7.42 -19.15
CA GLU A 31 -0.92 6.11 -19.81
C GLU A 31 0.10 5.21 -19.10
N ARG A 32 1.27 5.74 -18.77
CA ARG A 32 2.29 5.01 -18.01
C ARG A 32 1.81 4.69 -16.60
N ASN A 33 1.06 5.60 -15.98
CA ASN A 33 0.47 5.35 -14.67
C ASN A 33 -0.55 4.19 -14.73
N VAL A 34 -1.42 4.17 -15.74
CA VAL A 34 -2.33 3.03 -15.96
C VAL A 34 -1.55 1.73 -16.15
N GLN A 35 -0.53 1.74 -17.00
CA GLN A 35 0.33 0.57 -17.23
C GLN A 35 1.06 0.13 -15.95
N ALA A 36 1.56 1.06 -15.16
CA ALA A 36 2.24 0.78 -13.89
C ALA A 36 1.32 0.04 -12.90
N TRP A 37 0.06 0.45 -12.81
CA TRP A 37 -0.95 -0.24 -12.00
C TRP A 37 -1.26 -1.64 -12.53
N GLN A 38 -1.40 -1.81 -13.85
CA GLN A 38 -1.59 -3.13 -14.46
C GLN A 38 -0.42 -4.06 -14.15
N CYS A 39 0.82 -3.56 -14.26
CA CYS A 39 2.02 -4.30 -13.90
C CYS A 39 2.05 -4.68 -12.41
N ALA A 40 1.63 -3.78 -11.52
CA ALA A 40 1.55 -4.06 -10.08
C ALA A 40 0.54 -5.18 -9.77
N PHE A 41 -0.63 -5.18 -10.41
CA PHE A 41 -1.61 -6.26 -10.25
C PHE A 41 -1.11 -7.59 -10.80
N ALA A 42 -0.46 -7.59 -11.98
CA ALA A 42 0.13 -8.79 -12.55
C ALA A 42 1.26 -9.35 -11.66
N ALA A 43 2.07 -8.47 -11.04
CA ALA A 43 3.10 -8.88 -10.08
C ALA A 43 2.49 -9.53 -8.83
N LEU A 44 1.39 -8.98 -8.31
CA LEU A 44 0.66 -9.57 -7.19
C LEU A 44 0.15 -10.97 -7.54
N GLN A 45 -0.56 -11.12 -8.66
CA GLN A 45 -1.07 -12.42 -9.12
C GLN A 45 0.05 -13.46 -9.24
N ARG A 46 1.17 -13.06 -9.85
CA ARG A 46 2.34 -13.94 -10.00
C ARG A 46 2.91 -14.36 -8.65
N LEU A 47 3.15 -13.43 -7.73
CA LEU A 47 3.70 -13.75 -6.41
C LEU A 47 2.79 -14.70 -5.63
N LEU A 48 1.47 -14.50 -5.68
CA LEU A 48 0.53 -15.37 -4.97
C LEU A 48 0.45 -16.77 -5.59
N SER A 49 0.59 -16.89 -6.92
CA SER A 49 0.64 -18.19 -7.59
C SER A 49 1.84 -19.07 -7.19
N THR A 50 2.92 -18.45 -6.70
CA THR A 50 4.14 -19.15 -6.28
C THR A 50 4.35 -19.17 -4.77
N THR A 51 3.43 -18.58 -3.99
CA THR A 51 3.55 -18.41 -2.54
C THR A 51 2.27 -18.89 -1.85
N PRO A 52 2.09 -20.21 -1.66
CA PRO A 52 0.94 -20.72 -0.94
C PRO A 52 0.91 -20.19 0.50
N ASP A 53 -0.30 -19.94 1.00
CA ASP A 53 -0.57 -19.33 2.31
C ASP A 53 0.04 -17.93 2.48
N ALA A 54 0.17 -17.18 1.39
CA ALA A 54 0.66 -15.81 1.46
C ALA A 54 -0.26 -14.92 2.30
N THR A 55 0.35 -14.00 3.04
CA THR A 55 -0.34 -12.87 3.66
C THR A 55 -0.06 -11.62 2.85
N VAL A 56 -1.09 -11.08 2.20
CA VAL A 56 -1.04 -9.80 1.51
C VAL A 56 -1.31 -8.69 2.51
N ILE A 57 -0.37 -7.75 2.64
CA ILE A 57 -0.47 -6.59 3.52
C ILE A 57 -0.60 -5.35 2.65
N VAL A 58 -1.80 -4.79 2.61
CA VAL A 58 -2.10 -3.55 1.89
C VAL A 58 -1.72 -2.37 2.78
N VAL A 59 -0.65 -1.65 2.41
CA VAL A 59 -0.20 -0.46 3.14
C VAL A 59 -0.71 0.77 2.42
N CYS A 60 -1.59 1.53 3.08
CA CYS A 60 -2.29 2.69 2.52
C CYS A 60 -2.12 3.96 3.37
N GLY A 61 -2.40 5.12 2.76
CA GLY A 61 -2.19 6.44 3.37
C GLY A 61 -1.63 7.46 2.37
N LEU A 62 -1.60 8.73 2.75
CA LEU A 62 -1.19 9.83 1.85
C LEU A 62 0.20 9.63 1.23
N GLN A 63 0.45 10.20 0.05
CA GLN A 63 1.82 10.35 -0.44
C GLN A 63 2.60 11.21 0.55
N GLY A 64 3.80 10.78 0.92
CA GLY A 64 4.54 11.42 2.01
C GLY A 64 4.08 11.00 3.41
N ALA A 65 3.32 9.91 3.58
CA ALA A 65 2.96 9.42 4.92
C ALA A 65 4.01 8.51 5.59
N GLY A 66 5.07 8.11 4.88
CA GLY A 66 6.07 7.19 5.42
C GLY A 66 5.76 5.69 5.26
N LYS A 67 4.84 5.29 4.36
CA LYS A 67 4.50 3.89 4.09
C LYS A 67 5.71 3.00 3.79
N SER A 68 6.53 3.39 2.81
CA SER A 68 7.72 2.62 2.42
C SER A 68 8.74 2.57 3.56
N THR A 69 8.86 3.64 4.36
CA THR A 69 9.70 3.66 5.56
C THR A 69 9.19 2.66 6.60
N TRP A 70 7.88 2.63 6.87
CA TRP A 70 7.28 1.65 7.78
C TRP A 70 7.46 0.21 7.29
N ILE A 71 7.35 -0.05 5.98
CA ILE A 71 7.62 -1.38 5.42
C ILE A 71 9.09 -1.78 5.66
N ALA A 72 10.03 -0.84 5.48
CA ALA A 72 11.45 -1.09 5.68
C ALA A 72 11.83 -1.38 7.15
N THR A 73 11.02 -0.97 8.13
CA THR A 73 11.22 -1.34 9.54
C THR A 73 10.66 -2.72 9.89
N GLN A 74 9.92 -3.37 8.99
CA GLN A 74 9.41 -4.72 9.22
C GLN A 74 10.52 -5.74 9.00
N LEU A 75 10.61 -6.72 9.90
CA LEU A 75 11.49 -7.86 9.69
C LEU A 75 11.06 -8.61 8.41
N PRO A 76 12.02 -9.07 7.58
CA PRO A 76 11.71 -9.95 6.46
C PRO A 76 10.96 -11.17 6.97
N GLN A 77 9.77 -11.41 6.45
CA GLN A 77 8.94 -12.55 6.82
C GLN A 77 8.60 -13.33 5.57
N ARG A 78 8.84 -14.65 5.63
CA ARG A 78 8.42 -15.56 4.57
C ARG A 78 6.91 -15.42 4.37
N LYS A 79 6.47 -15.52 3.11
CA LYS A 79 5.05 -15.48 2.71
C LYS A 79 4.33 -14.13 2.87
N LYS A 80 4.97 -13.06 3.36
CA LYS A 80 4.33 -11.73 3.45
C LYS A 80 4.54 -10.88 2.22
N VAL A 81 3.49 -10.56 1.47
CA VAL A 81 3.55 -9.67 0.31
C VAL A 81 2.98 -8.30 0.66
N TYR A 82 3.80 -7.26 0.69
CA TYR A 82 3.38 -5.88 0.91
C TYR A 82 2.94 -5.23 -0.40
N PHE A 83 1.80 -4.53 -0.38
CA PHE A 83 1.35 -3.67 -1.47
C PHE A 83 1.36 -2.21 -1.00
N ASP A 84 2.35 -1.45 -1.43
CA ASP A 84 2.62 -0.06 -1.00
C ASP A 84 2.06 0.94 -2.01
N ALA A 85 0.93 1.56 -1.68
CA ALA A 85 0.32 2.59 -2.52
C ALA A 85 -0.59 3.53 -1.72
N ALA A 86 -1.02 4.65 -2.31
CA ALA A 86 -1.85 5.61 -1.58
C ALA A 86 -3.28 5.09 -1.27
N LEU A 87 -3.89 4.42 -2.26
CA LEU A 87 -5.17 3.70 -2.16
C LEU A 87 -6.26 4.45 -1.39
N PRO A 88 -6.68 5.65 -1.87
CA PRO A 88 -7.49 6.57 -1.08
C PRO A 88 -8.86 6.00 -0.70
N GLY A 89 -9.50 5.21 -1.56
CA GLY A 89 -10.87 4.73 -1.31
C GLY A 89 -11.01 3.23 -1.49
N ALA A 90 -12.11 2.66 -1.00
CA ALA A 90 -12.42 1.23 -1.09
C ALA A 90 -12.36 0.72 -2.54
N ARG A 91 -12.88 1.50 -3.49
CA ARG A 91 -12.81 1.18 -4.94
C ARG A 91 -11.38 0.97 -5.46
N HIS A 92 -10.38 1.63 -4.86
CA HIS A 92 -8.98 1.52 -5.28
C HIS A 92 -8.32 0.28 -4.66
N ARG A 93 -8.82 -0.17 -3.51
CA ARG A 93 -8.35 -1.38 -2.81
C ARG A 93 -9.01 -2.65 -3.36
N GLN A 94 -10.22 -2.54 -3.91
CA GLN A 94 -11.01 -3.67 -4.42
C GLN A 94 -10.23 -4.60 -5.37
N PRO A 95 -9.46 -4.12 -6.37
CA PRO A 95 -8.73 -5.02 -7.25
C PRO A 95 -7.68 -5.88 -6.52
N ILE A 96 -7.06 -5.34 -5.46
CA ILE A 96 -6.09 -6.07 -4.64
C ILE A 96 -6.80 -7.13 -3.81
N ILE A 97 -7.96 -6.78 -3.23
CA ILE A 97 -8.81 -7.69 -2.47
C ILE A 97 -9.25 -8.87 -3.35
N ASP A 98 -9.71 -8.60 -4.56
CA ASP A 98 -10.18 -9.62 -5.50
C ASP A 98 -9.05 -10.57 -5.90
N ILE A 99 -7.86 -10.05 -6.18
CA ILE A 99 -6.67 -10.86 -6.49
C ILE A 99 -6.29 -11.74 -5.30
N ALA A 100 -6.18 -11.17 -4.09
CA ALA A 100 -5.82 -11.93 -2.90
C ALA A 100 -6.83 -13.05 -2.59
N ARG A 101 -8.13 -12.73 -2.68
CA ARG A 101 -9.21 -13.71 -2.49
C ARG A 101 -9.17 -14.84 -3.52
N SER A 102 -8.91 -14.52 -4.79
CA SER A 102 -8.81 -15.53 -5.85
C SER A 102 -7.67 -16.53 -5.65
N ALA A 103 -6.65 -16.12 -4.89
CA ALA A 103 -5.49 -16.94 -4.56
C ALA A 103 -5.56 -17.54 -3.14
N ASP A 104 -6.70 -17.43 -2.46
CA ASP A 104 -6.90 -17.88 -1.07
C ASP A 104 -5.85 -17.34 -0.08
N ALA A 105 -5.38 -16.11 -0.34
CA ALA A 105 -4.38 -15.44 0.50
C ALA A 105 -5.05 -14.72 1.68
N VAL A 106 -4.40 -14.74 2.84
CA VAL A 106 -4.78 -13.90 3.98
C VAL A 106 -4.57 -12.44 3.59
N LEU A 107 -5.53 -11.56 3.91
CA LEU A 107 -5.48 -10.16 3.50
C LEU A 107 -5.59 -9.22 4.71
N GLU A 108 -4.57 -8.41 4.95
CA GLU A 108 -4.50 -7.41 6.01
C GLU A 108 -4.35 -6.00 5.44
N ALA A 109 -4.86 -4.99 6.15
CA ALA A 109 -4.62 -3.58 5.83
C ALA A 109 -3.81 -2.90 6.93
N VAL A 110 -2.90 -2.02 6.51
CA VAL A 110 -2.16 -1.10 7.37
C VAL A 110 -2.39 0.32 6.85
N TRP A 111 -3.02 1.16 7.66
CA TRP A 111 -3.16 2.59 7.37
C TRP A 111 -2.10 3.37 8.12
N ILE A 112 -1.18 4.00 7.39
CA ILE A 112 -0.27 4.99 7.96
C ILE A 112 -0.97 6.34 8.00
N ARG A 113 -1.36 6.75 9.20
CA ARG A 113 -2.14 7.97 9.44
C ARG A 113 -1.20 9.12 9.77
N VAL A 114 -1.32 10.18 8.99
CA VAL A 114 -0.65 11.48 9.16
C VAL A 114 -1.62 12.60 8.85
N SER A 115 -1.36 13.81 9.34
CA SER A 115 -2.05 15.00 8.85
C SER A 115 -1.63 15.33 7.41
N LEU A 116 -2.48 16.08 6.70
CA LEU A 116 -2.15 16.61 5.37
C LEU A 116 -0.86 17.45 5.40
N ASP A 117 -0.69 18.29 6.41
CA ASP A 117 0.48 19.17 6.55
C ASP A 117 1.78 18.36 6.70
N THR A 118 1.76 17.31 7.53
CA THR A 118 2.89 16.40 7.65
C THR A 118 3.20 15.70 6.32
N ALA A 119 2.18 15.23 5.60
CA ALA A 119 2.37 14.59 4.30
C ALA A 119 2.97 15.55 3.25
N LEU A 120 2.51 16.80 3.21
CA LEU A 120 3.04 17.84 2.32
C LEU A 120 4.49 18.19 2.67
N ALA A 121 4.80 18.40 3.95
CA ALA A 121 6.14 18.68 4.42
C ALA A 121 7.12 17.55 4.07
N GLN A 122 6.73 16.30 4.29
CA GLN A 122 7.55 15.14 3.91
C GLN A 122 7.70 15.00 2.40
N ASN A 123 6.67 15.30 1.61
CA ASN A 123 6.75 15.27 0.16
C ASN A 123 7.74 16.31 -0.38
N ALA A 124 7.81 17.51 0.21
CA ALA A 124 8.73 18.56 -0.19
C ALA A 124 10.22 18.18 0.03
N LEU A 125 10.51 17.23 0.91
CA LEU A 125 11.87 16.72 1.16
C LEU A 125 12.31 15.64 0.17
N ARG A 126 11.41 15.19 -0.73
CA ARG A 126 11.75 14.15 -1.72
C ARG A 126 12.62 14.75 -2.84
N ALA A 127 13.39 13.88 -3.50
CA ALA A 127 14.07 14.23 -4.74
C ALA A 127 13.08 14.84 -5.74
N PRO A 128 13.46 15.88 -6.51
CA PRO A 128 12.52 16.64 -7.35
C PRO A 128 11.65 15.79 -8.29
N ASP A 129 12.21 14.71 -8.85
CA ASP A 129 11.53 13.76 -9.74
C ASP A 129 10.57 12.81 -9.00
N LYS A 130 10.64 12.74 -7.66
CA LYS A 130 9.79 11.93 -6.78
C LYS A 130 8.78 12.76 -5.98
N GLN A 131 8.82 14.08 -6.10
CA GLN A 131 7.83 14.97 -5.51
C GLN A 131 6.49 14.81 -6.21
N VAL A 132 5.44 14.54 -5.44
CA VAL A 132 4.08 14.46 -5.96
C VAL A 132 3.48 15.87 -5.93
N PRO A 133 2.78 16.31 -7.00
CA PRO A 133 2.13 17.62 -6.99
C PRO A 133 1.18 17.78 -5.80
N GLU A 134 1.25 18.92 -5.10
CA GLU A 134 0.43 19.20 -3.92
C GLU A 134 -1.07 18.98 -4.18
N LYS A 135 -1.57 19.43 -5.33
CA LYS A 135 -2.96 19.22 -5.75
C LYS A 135 -3.38 17.75 -5.74
N SER A 136 -2.46 16.84 -6.08
CA SER A 136 -2.71 15.40 -6.10
C SER A 136 -2.78 14.84 -4.67
N ILE A 137 -1.93 15.32 -3.77
CA ILE A 137 -1.95 14.93 -2.34
C ILE A 137 -3.24 15.42 -1.68
N ARG A 138 -3.64 16.66 -1.93
CA ARG A 138 -4.92 17.22 -1.45
C ARG A 138 -6.12 16.44 -1.99
N SER A 139 -6.10 16.05 -3.26
CA SER A 139 -7.14 15.20 -3.85
C SER A 139 -7.23 13.85 -3.16
N VAL A 140 -6.09 13.19 -2.91
CA VAL A 140 -6.03 11.91 -2.18
C VAL A 140 -6.56 12.07 -0.76
N HIS A 141 -6.20 13.14 -0.06
CA HIS A 141 -6.71 13.45 1.28
C HIS A 141 -8.24 13.61 1.30
N ASN A 142 -8.80 14.37 0.36
CA ASN A 142 -10.24 14.60 0.28
C ASN A 142 -11.04 13.35 -0.08
N LEU A 143 -10.43 12.44 -0.84
CA LEU A 143 -11.01 11.16 -1.23
C LEU A 143 -10.73 10.01 -0.24
N PHE A 144 -10.01 10.28 0.85
CA PHE A 144 -9.52 9.22 1.71
C PHE A 144 -10.64 8.60 2.55
N GLU A 145 -10.91 7.33 2.32
CA GLU A 145 -11.79 6.47 3.11
C GLU A 145 -10.91 5.49 3.92
N PRO A 146 -10.99 5.51 5.26
CA PRO A 146 -10.30 4.55 6.11
C PRO A 146 -10.55 3.10 5.67
N PRO A 147 -9.51 2.24 5.63
CA PRO A 147 -9.73 0.82 5.35
C PRO A 147 -10.60 0.19 6.44
N THR A 148 -11.49 -0.72 6.07
CA THR A 148 -12.36 -1.42 7.02
C THR A 148 -12.41 -2.92 6.75
N ILE A 149 -12.67 -3.73 7.79
CA ILE A 149 -12.87 -5.18 7.64
C ILE A 149 -14.03 -5.54 6.70
N LYS A 150 -15.00 -4.62 6.49
CA LYS A 150 -16.14 -4.84 5.57
C LYS A 150 -15.72 -4.93 4.11
N GLU A 151 -14.54 -4.42 3.76
CA GLU A 151 -13.98 -4.55 2.40
C GLU A 151 -13.49 -5.98 2.12
N GLY A 152 -13.27 -6.79 3.16
CA GLY A 152 -12.74 -8.15 3.04
C GLY A 152 -11.34 -8.33 3.63
N PHE A 153 -10.86 -7.36 4.44
CA PHE A 153 -9.64 -7.52 5.23
C PHE A 153 -9.92 -8.36 6.48
N GLU A 154 -9.04 -9.33 6.76
CA GLU A 154 -9.06 -10.09 8.01
C GLU A 154 -8.72 -9.21 9.20
N SER A 155 -7.75 -8.31 9.02
CA SER A 155 -7.45 -7.28 10.01
C SER A 155 -7.12 -5.92 9.39
N VAL A 156 -7.41 -4.86 10.13
CA VAL A 156 -7.02 -3.49 9.81
C VAL A 156 -6.21 -2.94 10.97
N ARG A 157 -4.99 -2.47 10.69
CA ARG A 157 -4.14 -1.76 11.66
C ARG A 157 -3.98 -0.31 11.27
N ILE A 158 -4.10 0.58 12.25
CA ILE A 158 -3.85 2.02 12.07
C ILE A 158 -2.53 2.34 12.76
N ILE A 159 -1.59 2.98 12.07
CA ILE A 159 -0.32 3.45 12.63
C ILE A 159 -0.36 4.97 12.66
N ASP A 160 -0.46 5.55 13.86
CA ASP A 160 -0.37 7.00 14.03
C ASP A 160 1.08 7.41 14.30
N VAL A 161 1.75 7.97 13.28
CA VAL A 161 3.17 8.36 13.42
C VAL A 161 3.38 9.62 14.26
N ALA A 162 2.30 10.31 14.69
CA ALA A 162 2.40 11.36 15.70
C ALA A 162 2.66 10.81 17.12
N ASN A 163 2.48 9.51 17.34
CA ASN A 163 2.74 8.86 18.62
C ASN A 163 3.57 7.57 18.46
N PRO A 164 4.91 7.63 18.62
CA PRO A 164 5.81 6.49 18.36
C PRO A 164 5.58 5.25 19.24
N SER A 165 4.82 5.38 20.34
CA SER A 165 4.41 4.27 21.21
C SER A 165 3.12 3.59 20.76
N ASP A 166 2.45 4.09 19.72
CA ASP A 166 1.27 3.46 19.14
C ASP A 166 1.67 2.19 18.36
N HIS A 167 1.46 1.03 18.96
CA HIS A 167 1.59 -0.28 18.29
C HIS A 167 0.49 -0.54 17.23
N GLY A 168 -0.42 0.43 17.11
CA GLY A 168 -1.52 0.50 16.19
C GLY A 168 -2.76 -0.20 16.71
N ILE A 169 -3.91 0.47 16.59
CA ILE A 169 -5.20 -0.17 16.87
C ILE A 169 -5.44 -1.22 15.78
N LYS A 170 -5.62 -2.48 16.19
CA LYS A 170 -5.98 -3.58 15.30
C LYS A 170 -7.46 -3.95 15.43
N TYR A 171 -8.14 -4.01 14.31
CA TYR A 171 -9.50 -4.54 14.19
C TYR A 171 -9.45 -5.89 13.48
N HIS A 172 -10.24 -6.87 13.94
CA HIS A 172 -10.31 -8.21 13.36
C HIS A 172 -11.73 -8.54 12.90
N ALA A 173 -11.85 -9.25 11.78
CA ALA A 173 -13.10 -9.90 11.40
C ALA A 173 -13.40 -11.04 12.38
N GLY A 174 -14.44 -10.93 13.22
CA GLY A 174 -14.95 -12.05 14.01
C GLY A 174 -14.78 -12.02 15.54
N ARG A 175 -14.35 -10.91 16.17
CA ARG A 175 -14.61 -10.71 17.61
C ARG A 175 -15.72 -9.69 17.80
N ALA A 176 -16.90 -10.17 18.22
CA ALA A 176 -17.87 -9.33 18.89
C ALA A 176 -17.16 -8.61 20.05
N MET A 177 -17.30 -7.29 20.12
CA MET A 177 -16.88 -6.50 21.27
C MET A 177 -17.76 -6.93 22.45
N ALA A 178 -17.29 -7.92 23.21
CA ALA A 178 -17.82 -8.20 24.52
C ALA A 178 -17.18 -7.21 25.51
N GLY A 179 -17.99 -6.26 25.96
CA GLY A 179 -17.91 -5.72 27.33
C GLY A 179 -17.02 -4.49 27.55
N GLY A 180 -17.66 -3.44 28.07
CA GLY A 180 -17.03 -2.31 28.74
C GLY A 180 -18.08 -1.22 28.97
N ILE A 181 -18.84 -1.38 30.06
CA ILE A 181 -19.88 -0.48 30.56
C ILE A 181 -19.30 0.92 30.80
#